data_AF-A0A972WBX8-F1
#
_entry.id   AF-A0A972WBX8-F1
#
_cell.length_a   1.000
_cell.length_b   1.000
_cell.length_c   1.000
_cell.angle_alpha   90.00
_cell.angle_beta   90.00
_cell.angle_gamma   90.00
#
_symmetry.space_group_name_H-M   'P 1'
#
loop_
_entity.id
_entity.type
_entity.pdbx_description
1 polymer ?
#
loop_
_entity_poly.entity_id
_entity_poly.type
_entity_poly.pdbx_seq_one_letter_code
_entity_poly.pdbx_strand_id
1 'polypeptide(L)'
;LAIRKFPPLPTILIGALVGALMAIVLQPEVVIALAGSDELSRSLALAKGVWIALANGFVSTTGVAAVDNLLTRGGMSSMLTTIWLIICALSFGAVLEHAGMLERLIRSALRAAHSTGSLILTTALTCIGINIVAADQYISIVLPGRMYKAEFKRRGLDPRNLSRVIEDCGTLTSPLVPWNTCGAYMAATLGVATFAYLPFAFFNLINPVVSVAYGFLGITITKLEPEVVEI
;
A
#
# COMPACT_ATOMS: atom_id res chain seq x y z
N LEU A 1 -12.78 14.05 8.81
CA LEU A 1 -12.53 12.76 9.50
C LEU A 1 -11.04 12.40 9.50
N ALA A 2 -10.38 12.38 8.33
CA ALA A 2 -8.93 12.11 8.22
C ALA A 2 -8.04 13.02 9.09
N ILE A 3 -8.28 14.34 9.09
CA ILE A 3 -7.53 15.30 9.94
C ILE A 3 -7.68 14.98 11.44
N ARG A 4 -8.84 14.42 11.83
CA ARG A 4 -9.13 14.02 13.21
C ARG A 4 -8.67 12.60 13.55
N LYS A 5 -7.86 11.97 12.68
CA LYS A 5 -7.30 10.62 12.86
C LYS A 5 -8.37 9.52 13.08
N PHE A 6 -9.55 9.68 12.48
CA PHE A 6 -10.56 8.61 12.49
C PHE A 6 -10.08 7.40 11.69
N PRO A 7 -10.55 6.18 12.04
CA PRO A 7 -10.21 4.98 11.28
C PRO A 7 -10.55 5.13 9.78
N PRO A 8 -9.75 4.52 8.87
CA PRO A 8 -9.90 4.71 7.42
C PRO A 8 -11.26 4.24 6.88
N LEU A 9 -11.74 3.09 7.35
CA LEU A 9 -12.93 2.44 6.80
C LEU A 9 -14.22 3.27 7.02
N PRO A 10 -14.51 3.77 8.24
CA PRO A 10 -15.58 4.76 8.44
C PRO A 10 -15.37 6.05 7.64
N THR A 11 -14.13 6.51 7.51
CA THR A 11 -13.81 7.76 6.80
C THR A 11 -14.16 7.66 5.32
N ILE A 12 -13.80 6.56 4.66
CA ILE A 12 -14.11 6.30 3.25
C ILE A 12 -15.61 6.09 3.05
N LEU A 13 -16.25 5.30 3.91
CA LEU A 13 -17.69 5.03 3.82
C LEU A 13 -18.51 6.31 3.95
N ILE A 14 -18.22 7.15 4.96
CA ILE A 14 -18.91 8.43 5.14
C ILE A 14 -18.67 9.35 3.95
N GLY A 15 -17.44 9.38 3.40
CA GLY A 15 -17.15 10.13 2.18
C GLY A 15 -18.03 9.72 0.99
N ALA A 16 -18.16 8.41 0.76
CA ALA A 16 -19.02 7.87 -0.30
C ALA A 16 -20.51 8.20 -0.07
N LEU A 17 -21.00 8.10 1.17
CA LEU A 17 -22.37 8.44 1.53
C LEU A 17 -22.68 9.94 1.39
N VAL A 18 -21.73 10.81 1.75
CA VAL A 18 -21.87 12.25 1.53
C VAL A 18 -21.87 12.57 0.03
N GLY A 19 -21.03 11.90 -0.77
CA GLY A 19 -21.06 12.01 -2.23
C GLY A 19 -22.41 11.58 -2.82
N ALA A 20 -22.97 10.47 -2.35
CA ALA A 20 -24.30 10.00 -2.72
C ALA A 20 -25.40 11.02 -2.36
N LEU A 21 -25.34 11.60 -1.15
CA LEU A 21 -26.28 12.63 -0.72
C LEU A 21 -26.18 13.88 -1.62
N MET A 22 -24.96 14.32 -1.94
CA MET A 22 -24.75 15.45 -2.85
C MET A 22 -25.30 15.16 -4.25
N ALA A 23 -25.14 13.93 -4.75
CA ALA A 23 -25.70 13.53 -6.05
C ALA A 23 -27.24 13.59 -6.06
N ILE A 24 -27.90 13.13 -4.98
CA ILE A 24 -29.36 13.21 -4.84
C ILE A 24 -29.84 14.66 -4.80
N VAL A 25 -29.13 15.54 -4.10
CA VAL A 25 -29.55 16.94 -3.90
C VAL A 25 -29.28 17.79 -5.15
N LEU A 26 -28.12 17.62 -5.79
CA LEU A 26 -27.68 18.49 -6.89
C LEU A 26 -28.06 17.96 -8.27
N GLN A 27 -28.16 16.63 -8.45
CA GLN A 27 -28.40 15.99 -9.75
C GLN A 27 -29.42 14.83 -9.66
N PRO A 28 -30.63 15.06 -9.12
CA PRO A 28 -31.62 13.99 -8.93
C PRO A 28 -32.03 13.31 -10.24
N GLU A 29 -32.16 14.08 -11.32
CA GLU A 29 -32.59 13.54 -12.62
C GLU A 29 -31.55 12.59 -13.23
N VAL A 30 -30.26 12.89 -13.07
CA VAL A 30 -29.17 12.01 -13.54
C VAL A 30 -29.16 10.71 -12.75
N VAL A 31 -29.36 10.79 -11.44
CA VAL A 31 -29.43 9.61 -10.55
C VAL A 31 -30.63 8.73 -10.90
N ILE A 32 -31.80 9.32 -11.14
CA ILE A 32 -33.01 8.59 -11.54
C ILE A 32 -32.81 7.95 -12.93
N ALA A 33 -32.24 8.68 -13.89
CA ALA A 33 -31.93 8.14 -15.20
C ALA A 33 -31.00 6.91 -15.12
N LEU A 34 -30.01 6.92 -14.21
CA LEU A 34 -29.12 5.79 -13.97
C LEU A 34 -29.84 4.57 -13.38
N ALA A 35 -30.98 4.76 -12.71
CA ALA A 35 -31.79 3.67 -12.19
C ALA A 35 -32.48 2.86 -13.32
N GLY A 36 -32.68 3.47 -14.49
CA GLY A 36 -33.16 2.80 -15.72
C GLY A 36 -34.52 2.12 -15.58
N SER A 37 -35.40 2.63 -14.73
CA SER A 37 -36.70 2.02 -14.46
C SER A 37 -37.77 3.07 -14.19
N ASP A 38 -38.65 3.28 -15.17
CA ASP A 38 -39.73 4.28 -15.14
C ASP A 38 -40.91 3.87 -14.23
N GLU A 39 -40.99 2.59 -13.84
CA GLU A 39 -42.05 2.06 -12.99
C GLU A 39 -41.78 2.22 -11.47
N LEU A 40 -40.58 2.65 -11.08
CA LEU A 40 -40.21 2.80 -9.67
C LEU A 40 -40.72 4.12 -9.09
N SER A 41 -41.13 4.11 -7.82
CA SER A 41 -41.38 5.35 -7.09
C SER A 41 -40.10 6.19 -7.00
N ARG A 42 -40.24 7.52 -6.98
CA ARG A 42 -39.09 8.46 -7.03
C ARG A 42 -38.01 8.18 -5.99
N SER A 43 -38.41 7.83 -4.76
CA SER A 43 -37.48 7.50 -3.68
C SER A 43 -36.70 6.20 -3.94
N LEU A 44 -37.37 5.19 -4.48
CA LEU A 44 -36.76 3.91 -4.84
C LEU A 44 -35.81 4.06 -6.04
N ALA A 45 -36.19 4.88 -7.02
CA ALA A 45 -35.35 5.20 -8.17
C ALA A 45 -34.06 5.92 -7.74
N LEU A 46 -34.14 6.92 -6.84
CA LEU A 46 -32.96 7.59 -6.29
C LEU A 46 -32.04 6.62 -5.55
N ALA A 47 -32.61 5.76 -4.70
CA ALA A 47 -31.83 4.76 -3.97
C ALA A 47 -31.13 3.76 -4.92
N LYS A 48 -31.86 3.27 -5.93
CA LYS A 48 -31.32 2.36 -6.96
C LYS A 48 -30.23 3.03 -7.79
N GLY A 49 -30.43 4.27 -8.22
CA GLY A 49 -29.45 5.05 -8.99
C GLY A 49 -28.15 5.26 -8.22
N VAL A 50 -28.25 5.68 -6.94
CA VAL A 50 -27.07 5.79 -6.06
C VAL A 50 -26.37 4.44 -5.89
N TRP A 51 -27.13 3.37 -5.67
CA TRP A 51 -26.55 2.03 -5.52
C TRP A 51 -25.79 1.60 -6.78
N ILE A 52 -26.37 1.81 -7.96
CA ILE A 52 -25.72 1.52 -9.25
C ILE A 52 -24.46 2.38 -9.42
N ALA A 53 -24.52 3.67 -9.09
CA ALA A 53 -23.34 4.54 -9.16
C ALA A 53 -22.20 4.05 -8.25
N LEU A 54 -22.50 3.62 -7.02
CA LEU A 54 -21.51 3.07 -6.09
C LEU A 54 -20.98 1.69 -6.54
N ALA A 55 -21.87 0.82 -7.00
CA ALA A 55 -21.55 -0.55 -7.37
C ALA A 55 -20.82 -0.63 -8.71
N ASN A 56 -21.34 0.01 -9.75
CA ASN A 56 -20.88 -0.11 -11.13
C ASN A 56 -20.15 1.13 -11.65
N GLY A 57 -20.34 2.28 -11.00
CA GLY A 57 -19.78 3.56 -11.45
C GLY A 57 -20.73 4.35 -12.32
N PHE A 58 -20.34 5.59 -12.59
CA PHE A 58 -21.02 6.48 -13.53
C PHE A 58 -20.23 6.55 -14.84
N VAL A 59 -20.93 6.75 -15.96
CA VAL A 59 -20.31 6.96 -17.28
C VAL A 59 -20.56 8.41 -17.67
N SER A 60 -19.48 9.16 -17.85
CA SER A 60 -19.55 10.57 -18.19
C SER A 60 -19.51 10.80 -19.70
N THR A 61 -20.30 11.77 -20.18
CA THR A 61 -20.46 12.13 -21.60
C THR A 61 -20.40 13.65 -21.76
N THR A 62 -19.33 14.26 -21.26
CA THR A 62 -19.09 15.71 -21.34
C THR A 62 -18.63 16.18 -22.72
N GLY A 63 -18.17 15.24 -23.58
CA GLY A 63 -17.61 15.55 -24.89
C GLY A 63 -16.11 15.87 -24.86
N VAL A 64 -15.50 15.90 -23.67
CA VAL A 64 -14.06 16.05 -23.48
C VAL A 64 -13.48 14.72 -23.02
N ALA A 65 -12.77 14.02 -23.91
CA ALA A 65 -12.26 12.68 -23.66
C ALA A 65 -11.44 12.54 -22.37
N ALA A 66 -10.66 13.55 -22.00
CA ALA A 66 -9.89 13.55 -20.75
C ALA A 66 -10.79 13.55 -19.50
N VAL A 67 -11.89 14.31 -19.53
CA VAL A 67 -12.86 14.38 -18.43
C VAL A 67 -13.68 13.09 -18.38
N ASP A 68 -14.10 12.59 -19.54
CA ASP A 68 -14.90 11.38 -19.64
C ASP A 68 -14.13 10.15 -19.13
N ASN A 69 -12.85 10.02 -19.47
CA ASN A 69 -11.97 8.97 -18.94
C ASN A 69 -11.73 9.11 -17.42
N LEU A 70 -11.67 10.34 -16.90
CA LEU A 70 -11.43 10.57 -15.48
C LEU A 70 -12.66 10.22 -14.63
N LEU A 71 -13.85 10.56 -15.13
CA LEU A 71 -15.11 10.35 -14.43
C LEU A 71 -15.69 8.95 -14.67
N THR A 72 -15.28 8.25 -15.73
CA THR A 72 -15.69 6.88 -16.06
C THR A 72 -14.66 5.85 -15.56
N ARG A 73 -14.53 5.71 -14.24
CA ARG A 73 -13.59 4.77 -13.60
C ARG A 73 -14.23 3.50 -13.03
N GLY A 74 -15.55 3.36 -13.18
CA GLY A 74 -16.30 2.26 -12.60
C GLY A 74 -16.57 2.45 -11.10
N GLY A 75 -17.21 1.44 -10.50
CA GLY A 75 -17.53 1.39 -9.07
C GLY A 75 -16.81 0.26 -8.36
N MET A 76 -17.36 -0.23 -7.26
CA MET A 76 -16.82 -1.37 -6.52
C MET A 76 -16.59 -2.62 -7.39
N SER A 77 -17.44 -2.85 -8.41
CA SER A 77 -17.32 -3.99 -9.31
C SER A 77 -16.01 -4.00 -10.10
N SER A 78 -15.51 -2.82 -10.49
CA SER A 78 -14.24 -2.67 -11.21
C SER A 78 -13.02 -3.10 -10.39
N MET A 79 -13.15 -3.12 -9.07
CA MET A 79 -12.09 -3.51 -8.13
C MET A 79 -12.15 -4.97 -7.72
N LEU A 80 -13.17 -5.74 -8.12
CA LEU A 80 -13.34 -7.14 -7.66
C LEU A 80 -12.14 -8.01 -8.05
N THR A 81 -11.63 -7.88 -9.27
CA THR A 81 -10.42 -8.60 -9.71
C THR A 81 -9.22 -8.29 -8.82
N THR A 82 -9.02 -7.01 -8.48
CA THR A 82 -7.95 -6.56 -7.59
C THR A 82 -8.13 -7.13 -6.19
N ILE A 83 -9.35 -7.14 -5.66
CA ILE A 83 -9.68 -7.71 -4.35
C ILE A 83 -9.38 -9.21 -4.31
N TRP A 84 -9.76 -9.96 -5.36
CA TRP A 84 -9.45 -11.39 -5.45
C TRP A 84 -7.95 -11.66 -5.46
N LEU A 85 -7.19 -10.91 -6.26
CA LEU A 85 -5.74 -11.00 -6.29
C LEU A 85 -5.12 -10.72 -4.91
N ILE A 86 -5.60 -9.68 -4.22
CA ILE A 86 -5.16 -9.32 -2.88
C ILE A 86 -5.43 -10.45 -1.88
N ILE A 87 -6.64 -11.03 -1.88
CA ILE A 87 -6.99 -12.13 -0.96
C ILE A 87 -6.09 -13.34 -1.20
N CYS A 88 -5.85 -13.72 -2.46
CA CYS A 88 -4.97 -14.82 -2.80
C CYS A 88 -3.51 -14.56 -2.37
N ALA A 89 -3.00 -13.35 -2.66
CA ALA A 89 -1.66 -12.92 -2.31
C ALA A 89 -1.42 -12.92 -0.79
N LEU A 90 -2.32 -12.30 -0.02
CA LEU A 90 -2.23 -12.24 1.44
C LEU A 90 -2.35 -13.63 2.07
N SER A 91 -3.23 -14.49 1.54
CA SER A 91 -3.37 -15.86 2.02
C SER A 91 -2.07 -16.65 1.83
N PHE A 92 -1.41 -16.49 0.67
CA PHE A 92 -0.11 -17.12 0.40
C PHE A 92 0.98 -16.57 1.33
N GLY A 93 1.09 -15.25 1.48
CA GLY A 93 2.04 -14.60 2.38
C GLY A 93 1.89 -15.06 3.84
N ALA A 94 0.66 -15.16 4.32
CA ALA A 94 0.34 -15.63 5.67
C ALA A 94 0.77 -17.09 5.90
N VAL A 95 0.56 -17.97 4.93
CA VAL A 95 1.01 -19.37 5.00
C VAL A 95 2.54 -19.44 5.05
N LEU A 96 3.25 -18.66 4.23
CA LEU A 96 4.72 -18.60 4.24
C LEU A 96 5.29 -18.08 5.56
N GLU A 97 4.65 -17.06 6.16
CA GLU A 97 5.04 -16.55 7.47
C GLU A 97 4.78 -17.60 8.56
N HIS A 98 3.58 -18.20 8.61
CA HIS A 98 3.22 -19.17 9.62
C HIS A 98 4.04 -20.46 9.54
N ALA A 99 4.42 -20.88 8.33
CA ALA A 99 5.34 -22.00 8.11
C ALA A 99 6.79 -21.70 8.54
N GLY A 100 7.10 -20.46 8.93
CA GLY A 100 8.45 -20.05 9.36
C GLY A 100 9.48 -19.96 8.22
N MET A 101 9.04 -20.05 6.96
CA MET A 101 9.94 -20.03 5.79
C MET A 101 10.62 -18.67 5.65
N LEU A 102 9.86 -17.58 5.83
CA LEU A 102 10.40 -16.22 5.80
C LEU A 102 11.39 -16.01 6.96
N GLU A 103 11.07 -16.48 8.16
CA GLU A 103 11.97 -16.38 9.32
C GLU A 103 13.30 -17.11 9.07
N ARG A 104 13.24 -18.30 8.47
CA ARG A 104 14.43 -19.09 8.12
C ARG A 104 15.32 -18.36 7.11
N LEU A 105 14.73 -17.74 6.09
CA LEU A 105 15.45 -16.96 5.09
C LEU A 105 16.15 -15.76 5.72
N ILE A 106 15.46 -15.02 6.58
CA ILE A 106 16.02 -13.84 7.27
C ILE A 106 17.18 -14.22 8.19
N ARG A 107 17.02 -15.29 8.97
CA ARG A 107 18.11 -15.80 9.84
C ARG A 107 19.35 -16.19 9.04
N SER A 108 19.17 -16.74 7.84
CA SER A 108 20.28 -17.02 6.92
C SER A 108 20.94 -15.74 6.42
N ALA A 109 20.13 -14.78 5.96
CA ALA A 109 20.61 -13.48 5.47
C ALA A 109 21.39 -12.71 6.55
N LEU A 110 20.94 -12.75 7.81
CA LEU A 110 21.61 -12.12 8.95
C LEU A 110 23.07 -12.60 9.12
N ARG A 111 23.37 -13.86 8.78
CA ARG A 111 24.73 -14.42 8.89
C ARG A 111 25.72 -13.79 7.90
N ALA A 112 25.24 -13.28 6.78
CA ALA A 112 26.06 -12.60 5.78
C ALA A 112 26.35 -11.14 6.14
N ALA A 113 25.69 -10.59 7.17
CA ALA A 113 25.91 -9.21 7.60
C ALA A 113 27.15 -9.11 8.50
N HIS A 114 28.29 -8.68 7.94
CA HIS A 114 29.54 -8.56 8.73
C HIS A 114 29.84 -7.12 9.17
N SER A 115 29.45 -6.09 8.40
CA SER A 115 29.63 -4.67 8.71
C SER A 115 28.31 -3.92 8.88
N THR A 116 28.32 -2.67 9.37
CA THR A 116 27.11 -1.83 9.47
C THR A 116 26.44 -1.60 8.12
N GLY A 117 27.22 -1.28 7.07
CA GLY A 117 26.69 -1.13 5.71
C GLY A 117 26.12 -2.44 5.17
N SER A 118 26.80 -3.56 5.42
CA SER A 118 26.29 -4.89 5.06
C SER A 118 25.02 -5.27 5.82
N LEU A 119 24.89 -4.91 7.11
CA LEU A 119 23.65 -5.10 7.87
C LEU A 119 22.49 -4.32 7.27
N ILE A 120 22.70 -3.05 6.95
CA ILE A 120 21.69 -2.19 6.30
C ILE A 120 21.29 -2.75 4.93
N LEU A 121 22.26 -3.15 4.11
CA LEU A 121 22.01 -3.79 2.82
C LEU A 121 21.21 -5.08 2.97
N THR A 122 21.60 -5.95 3.89
CA THR A 122 20.88 -7.21 4.14
C THR A 122 19.45 -6.94 4.62
N THR A 123 19.23 -5.96 5.48
CA THR A 123 17.88 -5.56 5.90
C THR A 123 17.07 -5.00 4.71
N ALA A 124 17.65 -4.15 3.89
CA ALA A 124 17.02 -3.58 2.69
C ALA A 124 16.60 -4.69 1.71
N LEU A 125 17.54 -5.56 1.32
CA LEU A 125 17.28 -6.69 0.43
C LEU A 125 16.24 -7.65 1.00
N THR A 126 16.22 -7.82 2.32
CA THR A 126 15.21 -8.64 2.98
C THR A 126 13.81 -8.03 2.87
N CYS A 127 13.66 -6.72 3.12
CA CYS A 127 12.37 -6.05 3.00
C CYS A 127 11.84 -6.16 1.56
N ILE A 128 12.71 -5.88 0.58
CA ILE A 128 12.37 -5.99 -0.86
C ILE A 128 12.03 -7.44 -1.22
N GLY A 129 12.84 -8.41 -0.78
CA GLY A 129 12.61 -9.83 -1.05
C GLY A 129 11.30 -10.33 -0.46
N ILE A 130 10.93 -9.88 0.74
CA ILE A 130 9.64 -10.22 1.34
C ILE A 130 8.50 -9.57 0.56
N ASN A 131 8.62 -8.33 0.10
CA ASN A 131 7.60 -7.74 -0.77
C ASN A 131 7.36 -8.54 -2.05
N ILE A 132 8.43 -9.08 -2.63
CA ILE A 132 8.38 -9.92 -3.84
C ILE A 132 7.78 -11.30 -3.52
N VAL A 133 8.11 -11.92 -2.38
CA VAL A 133 7.72 -13.31 -2.07
C VAL A 133 6.39 -13.40 -1.33
N ALA A 134 6.20 -12.60 -0.29
CA ALA A 134 5.04 -12.66 0.60
C ALA A 134 3.87 -11.79 0.13
N ALA A 135 4.09 -10.93 -0.87
CA ALA A 135 3.05 -10.11 -1.51
C ALA A 135 2.27 -9.18 -0.55
N ASP A 136 2.82 -8.96 0.65
CA ASP A 136 2.23 -8.16 1.71
C ASP A 136 3.25 -7.19 2.30
N GLN A 137 2.89 -5.90 2.29
CA GLN A 137 3.72 -4.85 2.85
C GLN A 137 3.86 -5.00 4.37
N TYR A 138 2.80 -5.43 5.07
CA TYR A 138 2.84 -5.51 6.53
C TYR A 138 3.90 -6.51 7.00
N ILE A 139 3.95 -7.70 6.40
CA ILE A 139 5.01 -8.70 6.67
C ILE A 139 6.40 -8.14 6.29
N SER A 140 6.53 -7.40 5.18
CA SER A 140 7.80 -6.82 4.73
C SER A 140 8.41 -5.79 5.71
N ILE A 141 7.59 -5.18 6.56
CA ILE A 141 8.02 -4.18 7.56
C ILE A 141 8.20 -4.84 8.93
N VAL A 142 7.17 -5.55 9.39
CA VAL A 142 7.12 -6.07 10.77
C VAL A 142 8.11 -7.20 10.98
N LEU A 143 8.21 -8.13 10.03
CA LEU A 143 9.07 -9.30 10.20
C LEU A 143 10.56 -8.92 10.22
N PRO A 144 11.10 -8.13 9.26
CA PRO A 144 12.47 -7.64 9.36
C PRO A 144 12.68 -6.73 10.57
N GLY A 145 11.74 -5.84 10.87
CA GLY A 145 11.81 -4.97 12.05
C GLY A 145 11.99 -5.77 13.34
N ARG A 146 11.27 -6.89 13.50
CA ARG A 146 11.42 -7.79 14.66
C ARG A 146 12.73 -8.57 14.63
N MET A 147 13.11 -9.12 13.48
CA MET A 147 14.26 -10.02 13.35
C MET A 147 15.62 -9.32 13.44
N TYR A 148 15.75 -8.14 12.84
CA TYR A 148 17.02 -7.39 12.80
C TYR A 148 17.23 -6.51 14.04
N LYS A 149 16.19 -6.23 14.83
CA LYS A 149 16.28 -5.34 16.01
C LYS A 149 17.39 -5.73 16.98
N ALA A 150 17.51 -7.01 17.31
CA ALA A 150 18.54 -7.48 18.23
C ALA A 150 19.96 -7.26 17.66
N GLU A 151 20.15 -7.46 16.36
CA GLU A 151 21.44 -7.30 15.70
C GLU A 151 21.84 -5.82 15.58
N PHE A 152 20.89 -4.93 15.27
CA PHE A 152 21.13 -3.48 15.29
C PHE A 152 21.53 -3.01 16.70
N LYS A 153 20.82 -3.46 17.75
CA LYS A 153 21.17 -3.14 19.14
C LYS A 153 22.55 -3.68 19.51
N ARG A 154 22.88 -4.92 19.14
CA ARG A 154 24.19 -5.55 19.41
C ARG A 154 25.36 -4.76 18.83
N ARG A 155 25.14 -4.06 17.71
CA ARG A 155 26.15 -3.21 17.06
C ARG A 155 26.16 -1.75 17.55
N GLY A 156 25.40 -1.44 18.61
CA GLY A 156 25.33 -0.09 19.13
C GLY A 156 24.65 0.89 18.16
N LEU A 157 23.73 0.42 17.32
CA LEU A 157 22.97 1.26 16.39
C LEU A 157 21.62 1.64 16.99
N ASP A 158 21.27 2.91 16.85
CA ASP A 158 19.96 3.41 17.28
C ASP A 158 18.82 2.76 16.48
N PRO A 159 17.69 2.39 17.12
CA PRO A 159 16.52 1.82 16.45
C PRO A 159 15.98 2.66 15.27
N ARG A 160 16.22 3.97 15.26
CA ARG A 160 15.90 4.87 14.14
C ARG A 160 16.55 4.43 12.84
N ASN A 161 17.76 3.87 12.88
CA ASN A 161 18.42 3.36 11.68
C ASN A 161 17.65 2.18 11.07
N LEU A 162 17.21 1.24 11.91
CA LEU A 162 16.41 0.11 11.46
C LEU A 162 15.06 0.60 10.92
N SER A 163 14.38 1.47 11.67
CA SER A 163 13.11 2.08 11.28
C SER A 163 13.19 2.79 9.92
N ARG A 164 14.28 3.52 9.67
CA ARG A 164 14.52 4.19 8.40
C ARG A 164 14.67 3.18 7.25
N VAL A 165 15.48 2.14 7.43
CA VAL A 165 15.73 1.15 6.37
C VAL A 165 14.47 0.36 6.02
N ILE A 166 13.68 -0.06 7.02
CA ILE A 166 12.42 -0.79 6.76
C ILE A 166 11.38 0.09 6.08
N GLU A 167 11.34 1.40 6.37
CA GLU A 167 10.43 2.32 5.69
C GLU A 167 10.90 2.58 4.25
N ASP A 168 12.19 2.87 4.08
CA ASP A 168 12.77 3.16 2.76
C ASP A 168 12.66 1.97 1.80
N CYS A 169 12.79 0.75 2.31
CA CYS A 169 12.88 -0.46 1.49
C CYS A 169 11.61 -1.32 1.53
N GLY A 170 10.93 -1.41 2.67
CA GLY A 170 9.67 -2.17 2.81
C GLY A 170 8.48 -1.39 2.27
N THR A 171 8.24 -0.18 2.79
CA THR A 171 7.07 0.62 2.39
C THR A 171 7.14 1.03 0.92
N LEU A 172 8.29 1.51 0.46
CA LEU A 172 8.37 2.11 -0.88
C LEU A 172 8.48 1.11 -2.02
N THR A 173 8.93 -0.12 -1.78
CA THR A 173 9.03 -1.12 -2.86
C THR A 173 7.77 -1.96 -3.03
N SER A 174 6.86 -1.93 -2.06
CA SER A 174 5.58 -2.65 -2.11
C SER A 174 4.74 -2.31 -3.36
N PRO A 175 4.57 -1.02 -3.75
CA PRO A 175 3.87 -0.66 -4.99
C PRO A 175 4.55 -1.13 -6.29
N LEU A 176 5.80 -1.59 -6.24
CA LEU A 176 6.55 -2.01 -7.44
C LEU A 176 6.32 -3.48 -7.79
N VAL A 177 5.67 -4.24 -6.91
CA VAL A 177 5.44 -5.68 -7.09
C VAL A 177 3.99 -5.90 -7.56
N PRO A 178 3.74 -6.43 -8.76
CA PRO A 178 2.41 -6.48 -9.36
C PRO A 178 1.37 -7.28 -8.56
N TRP A 179 1.83 -8.33 -7.90
CA TRP A 179 0.99 -9.21 -7.07
C TRP A 179 0.96 -8.80 -5.60
N ASN A 180 1.67 -7.73 -5.22
CA ASN A 180 1.55 -7.15 -3.89
C ASN A 180 0.30 -6.26 -3.83
N THR A 181 -0.33 -6.19 -2.66
CA THR A 181 -1.49 -5.34 -2.37
C THR A 181 -1.39 -3.91 -2.90
N CYS A 182 -0.29 -3.21 -2.64
CA CYS A 182 -0.12 -1.83 -3.10
C CYS A 182 0.10 -1.75 -4.62
N GLY A 183 0.81 -2.72 -5.21
CA GLY A 183 1.02 -2.76 -6.66
C GLY A 183 -0.27 -3.02 -7.41
N ALA A 184 -1.08 -3.97 -6.93
CA ALA A 184 -2.40 -4.27 -7.48
C ALA A 184 -3.34 -3.07 -7.39
N TYR A 185 -3.35 -2.36 -6.24
CA TYR A 185 -4.13 -1.14 -6.07
C TYR A 185 -3.68 -0.02 -7.02
N MET A 186 -2.38 0.20 -7.16
CA MET A 186 -1.84 1.23 -8.06
C MET A 186 -2.14 0.91 -9.52
N ALA A 187 -2.00 -0.34 -9.94
CA ALA A 187 -2.33 -0.76 -11.30
C ALA A 187 -3.81 -0.53 -11.62
N ALA A 188 -4.70 -0.89 -10.70
CA ALA A 188 -6.14 -0.67 -10.84
C ALA A 188 -6.51 0.82 -10.85
N THR A 189 -5.85 1.62 -10.02
CA THR A 189 -6.12 3.07 -9.90
C THR A 189 -5.57 3.85 -11.09
N LEU A 190 -4.40 3.48 -11.61
CA LEU A 190 -3.79 4.15 -12.76
C LEU A 190 -4.33 3.62 -14.10
N GLY A 191 -4.97 2.45 -14.10
CA GLY A 191 -5.46 1.79 -15.32
C GLY A 191 -4.34 1.23 -16.19
N VAL A 192 -3.14 1.04 -15.64
CA VAL A 192 -1.97 0.51 -16.36
C VAL A 192 -1.29 -0.56 -15.51
N ALA A 193 -0.62 -1.52 -16.17
CA ALA A 193 0.10 -2.58 -15.47
C ALA A 193 1.23 -2.01 -14.60
N THR A 194 1.58 -2.72 -13.51
CA THR A 194 2.64 -2.31 -12.59
C THR A 194 3.96 -2.01 -13.29
N PHE A 195 4.39 -2.86 -14.22
CA PHE A 195 5.63 -2.64 -14.97
C PHE A 195 5.58 -1.43 -15.91
N ALA A 196 4.39 -0.93 -16.26
CA ALA A 196 4.26 0.27 -17.08
C ALA A 196 4.51 1.55 -16.27
N TYR A 197 4.05 1.63 -15.02
CA TYR A 197 4.32 2.79 -14.17
C TYR A 197 5.65 2.68 -13.39
N LEU A 198 6.19 1.47 -13.22
CA LEU A 198 7.40 1.20 -12.43
C LEU A 198 8.58 2.12 -12.78
N PRO A 199 8.92 2.38 -14.06
CA PRO A 199 10.05 3.25 -14.41
C PRO A 199 9.86 4.72 -13.98
N PHE A 200 8.61 5.14 -13.78
CA PHE A 200 8.25 6.51 -13.41
C PHE A 200 8.11 6.69 -11.90
N ALA A 201 8.16 5.60 -11.12
CA ALA A 201 8.11 5.64 -9.66
C ALA A 201 9.48 6.00 -9.06
N PHE A 202 10.03 7.16 -9.45
CA PHE A 202 11.40 7.58 -9.13
C PHE A 202 11.69 7.56 -7.63
N PHE A 203 10.78 8.07 -6.80
CA PHE A 203 10.95 8.07 -5.35
C PHE A 203 11.09 6.63 -4.80
N ASN A 204 10.24 5.72 -5.27
CA ASN A 204 10.24 4.32 -4.87
C ASN A 204 11.50 3.56 -5.31
N LEU A 205 12.08 3.92 -6.46
CA LEU A 205 13.29 3.30 -6.99
C LEU A 205 14.58 3.88 -6.38
N ILE A 206 14.64 5.20 -6.21
CA ILE A 206 15.85 5.90 -5.76
C ILE A 206 16.04 5.74 -4.26
N ASN A 207 14.97 5.82 -3.47
CA ASN A 207 15.10 5.89 -2.01
C ASN A 207 15.76 4.63 -1.38
N PRO A 208 15.44 3.39 -1.79
CA PRO A 208 16.18 2.21 -1.33
C PRO A 208 17.69 2.28 -1.65
N VAL A 209 18.06 2.77 -2.83
CA VAL A 209 19.46 2.91 -3.27
C VAL A 209 20.20 3.93 -2.39
N VAL A 210 19.57 5.08 -2.13
CA VAL A 210 20.11 6.11 -1.23
C VAL A 210 20.24 5.58 0.19
N SER A 211 19.24 4.85 0.68
CA SER A 211 19.22 4.25 2.01
C SER A 211 20.39 3.31 2.25
N VAL A 212 20.69 2.47 1.26
CA VAL A 212 21.84 1.55 1.26
C VAL A 212 23.16 2.32 1.15
N ALA A 213 23.26 3.30 0.24
CA ALA A 213 24.46 4.11 0.06
C ALA A 213 24.85 4.84 1.36
N TYR A 214 23.88 5.43 2.06
CA TYR A 214 24.10 6.08 3.36
C TYR A 214 24.58 5.09 4.42
N GLY A 215 24.09 3.85 4.38
CA GLY A 215 24.56 2.77 5.24
C GLY A 215 26.05 2.42 5.07
N PHE A 216 26.55 2.44 3.83
CA PHE A 216 27.98 2.21 3.55
C PHE A 216 28.85 3.43 3.84
N LEU A 217 28.36 4.63 3.52
CA LEU A 217 29.09 5.88 3.72
C LEU A 217 29.07 6.35 5.19
N GLY A 218 28.25 5.75 6.05
CA GLY A 218 28.11 6.15 7.46
C GLY A 218 27.33 7.46 7.64
N ILE A 219 26.67 7.95 6.60
CA ILE A 219 25.89 9.19 6.63
C ILE A 219 24.61 8.94 7.42
N THR A 220 24.32 9.78 8.41
CA THR A 220 23.10 9.70 9.26
C THR A 220 22.93 8.39 10.03
N ILE A 221 24.01 7.64 10.27
CA ILE A 221 23.98 6.41 11.08
C ILE A 221 24.16 6.76 12.55
N THR A 222 23.05 6.85 13.28
CA THR A 222 23.04 7.24 14.69
C THR A 222 23.45 6.06 15.57
N LYS A 223 24.42 6.26 16.47
CA LYS A 223 24.79 5.26 17.46
C LYS A 223 23.85 5.35 18.67
N LEU A 224 23.65 4.23 19.35
CA LEU A 224 23.01 4.20 20.67
C LEU A 224 23.81 5.08 21.63
N GLU A 225 23.12 5.92 22.41
CA GLU A 225 23.73 6.59 23.54
C GLU A 225 24.26 5.54 24.52
N PRO A 226 25.47 5.72 25.07
CA PRO A 226 25.96 4.83 26.11
C PRO A 226 24.97 4.88 27.28
N GLU A 227 24.53 3.71 27.73
CA GLU A 227 23.72 3.58 28.94
C GLU A 227 24.54 4.19 30.08
N VAL A 228 24.13 5.38 30.55
CA VAL A 228 24.74 5.98 31.74
C VAL A 228 24.31 5.09 32.89
N VAL A 229 25.21 4.18 33.29
CA VAL A 229 25.06 3.41 34.52
C VAL A 229 25.17 4.43 35.65
N GLU A 230 24.04 4.89 36.18
CA GLU A 230 24.02 5.55 37.48
C GLU A 230 24.51 4.51 38.50
N ILE A 231 25.72 4.73 39.00
CA ILE A 231 26.38 3.94 40.06
C ILE A 231 25.79 4.34 41.41
#